data_AF-B3PCT0-F1
#
_entry.id   AF-B3PCT0-F1
#
_cell.length_a   1.000
_cell.length_b   1.000
_cell.length_c   1.000
_cell.angle_alpha   90.00
_cell.angle_beta   90.00
_cell.angle_gamma   90.00
#
_symmetry.space_group_name_H-M   'P 1'
#
loop_
_entity.id
_entity.type
_entity.pdbx_description
1 polymer ?
#
loop_
_entity_poly.entity_id
_entity_poly.type
_entity_poly.pdbx_seq_one_letter_code
_entity_poly.pdbx_strand_id
1 'polypeptide(L)'
;MLHKVIIGCTLASLLAACSPEPDSSTTTASTSSSAVSQALEPAAASFPEPAKPAETAKPDSPLLNTYWKLTELQGEVVSVTEGRREPHLVLHEESQRLAGSDGCNNIMGSYSLKDNQLNFGQMASTKMACPEGGEQADKFGRILQDVTHFNIHGDTLELRNPADELLAAFTAVALH
;
A
#
# COMPACT_ATOMS: atom_id res chain seq x y z
N MET A 1 -32.10 1.72 -38.34
CA MET A 1 -33.38 1.19 -38.84
C MET A 1 -33.32 -0.33 -38.82
N LEU A 2 -34.36 -0.96 -38.24
CA LEU A 2 -34.83 -2.36 -38.40
C LEU A 2 -33.80 -3.51 -38.30
N HIS A 3 -33.80 -4.29 -37.22
CA HIS A 3 -34.67 -5.46 -36.94
C HIS A 3 -34.60 -6.60 -37.98
N LYS A 4 -34.01 -7.73 -37.57
CA LYS A 4 -34.36 -9.10 -37.99
C LYS A 4 -34.05 -10.06 -36.83
N VAL A 5 -35.06 -10.53 -36.08
CA VAL A 5 -35.82 -11.81 -36.24
C VAL A 5 -34.98 -12.99 -35.70
N ILE A 6 -35.16 -13.42 -34.44
CA ILE A 6 -36.12 -14.40 -33.84
C ILE A 6 -35.85 -15.86 -34.29
N ILE A 7 -36.10 -16.78 -33.33
CA ILE A 7 -36.28 -18.25 -33.40
C ILE A 7 -34.96 -18.99 -33.08
N GLY A 8 -34.80 -19.79 -32.02
CA GLY A 8 -35.72 -20.54 -31.17
C GLY A 8 -35.18 -21.97 -31.04
N CYS A 9 -34.99 -22.49 -29.82
CA CYS A 9 -34.86 -23.92 -29.43
C CYS A 9 -34.27 -24.00 -28.00
N THR A 10 -35.08 -24.10 -26.96
CA THR A 10 -35.51 -25.34 -26.25
C THR A 10 -34.44 -26.03 -25.41
N LEU A 11 -34.81 -26.23 -24.14
CA LEU A 11 -34.09 -26.87 -23.03
C LEU A 11 -33.56 -28.28 -23.35
N ALA A 12 -32.39 -28.62 -22.78
CA ALA A 12 -32.12 -29.95 -22.22
C ALA A 12 -30.91 -29.93 -21.26
N SER A 13 -31.11 -30.45 -20.06
CA SER A 13 -30.10 -30.82 -19.06
C SER A 13 -29.26 -32.02 -19.53
N LEU A 14 -27.97 -32.11 -19.19
CA LEU A 14 -27.34 -33.25 -18.50
C LEU A 14 -25.81 -33.08 -18.27
N LEU A 15 -25.35 -33.75 -17.21
CA LEU A 15 -24.00 -33.95 -16.71
C LEU A 15 -22.99 -34.52 -17.73
N ALA A 16 -21.70 -34.17 -17.61
CA ALA A 16 -20.55 -35.10 -17.66
C ALA A 16 -19.20 -34.36 -17.45
N ALA A 17 -18.31 -35.00 -16.69
CA ALA A 17 -16.92 -34.60 -16.44
C ALA A 17 -15.95 -35.23 -17.46
N CYS A 18 -14.83 -34.54 -17.78
CA CYS A 18 -13.47 -35.11 -18.03
C CYS A 18 -12.51 -34.06 -18.66
N SER A 19 -11.29 -33.95 -18.12
CA SER A 19 -10.04 -33.46 -18.75
C SER A 19 -9.65 -34.30 -19.99
N PRO A 20 -8.47 -34.18 -20.67
CA PRO A 20 -7.30 -33.27 -20.57
C PRO A 20 -6.74 -32.72 -21.93
N GLU A 21 -5.64 -31.97 -21.87
CA GLU A 21 -4.68 -31.53 -22.93
C GLU A 21 -4.15 -32.72 -23.81
N PRO A 22 -3.34 -32.59 -24.92
CA PRO A 22 -2.44 -31.49 -25.35
C PRO A 22 -2.22 -31.30 -26.89
N ASP A 23 -1.24 -30.44 -27.21
CA ASP A 23 -0.21 -30.56 -28.26
C ASP A 23 -0.13 -29.53 -29.40
N SER A 24 1.14 -29.28 -29.72
CA SER A 24 1.78 -28.23 -30.47
C SER A 24 1.70 -28.44 -31.97
N SER A 25 1.84 -27.35 -32.74
CA SER A 25 2.89 -27.16 -33.76
C SER A 25 2.42 -26.43 -35.03
N THR A 26 3.05 -25.27 -35.26
CA THR A 26 3.75 -24.89 -36.50
C THR A 26 2.98 -24.80 -37.83
N THR A 27 3.00 -23.60 -38.44
CA THR A 27 3.40 -23.35 -39.85
C THR A 27 3.47 -21.82 -40.07
N THR A 28 4.67 -21.23 -40.05
CA THR A 28 5.44 -20.71 -41.23
C THR A 28 4.66 -19.75 -42.13
N ALA A 29 4.88 -18.44 -42.06
CA ALA A 29 6.00 -17.65 -42.61
C ALA A 29 5.81 -17.25 -44.09
N SER A 30 5.98 -15.94 -44.36
CA SER A 30 6.58 -15.30 -45.55
C SER A 30 5.75 -14.11 -46.08
N THR A 31 6.25 -12.99 -46.62
CA THR A 31 7.58 -12.38 -46.76
C THR A 31 7.40 -11.05 -47.54
N SER A 32 8.20 -10.02 -47.21
CA SER A 32 8.65 -8.88 -48.07
C SER A 32 7.67 -7.74 -48.48
N SER A 33 8.08 -6.47 -48.65
CA SER A 33 9.42 -5.86 -48.71
C SER A 33 9.39 -4.33 -48.53
N SER A 34 10.44 -3.83 -47.87
CA SER A 34 11.31 -2.65 -48.15
C SER A 34 10.75 -1.29 -48.59
N ALA A 35 11.15 -0.23 -47.87
CA ALA A 35 11.98 0.85 -48.43
C ALA A 35 12.63 1.72 -47.34
N VAL A 36 13.85 2.14 -47.63
CA VAL A 36 14.92 2.75 -46.81
C VAL A 36 14.70 4.24 -46.50
N SER A 37 15.17 4.70 -45.33
CA SER A 37 16.00 5.91 -45.21
C SER A 37 16.74 5.96 -43.87
N GLN A 38 18.04 6.19 -43.96
CA GLN A 38 18.99 6.40 -42.86
C GLN A 38 19.14 7.90 -42.55
N ALA A 39 19.24 8.26 -41.28
CA ALA A 39 19.98 9.40 -40.72
C ALA A 39 20.06 9.18 -39.19
N LEU A 40 21.17 8.67 -38.65
CA LEU A 40 22.27 9.40 -38.01
C LEU A 40 21.90 10.20 -36.74
N GLU A 41 22.50 9.77 -35.62
CA GLU A 41 22.77 10.45 -34.33
C GLU A 41 21.66 10.53 -33.25
N PRO A 42 22.00 10.53 -31.94
CA PRO A 42 23.03 9.76 -31.23
C PRO A 42 22.44 9.02 -30.01
N ALA A 43 23.30 8.25 -29.33
CA ALA A 43 23.02 7.66 -28.02
C ALA A 43 22.69 8.74 -26.97
N ALA A 44 21.40 9.00 -26.75
CA ALA A 44 20.93 9.69 -25.55
C ALA A 44 20.72 8.63 -24.47
N ALA A 45 21.80 8.42 -23.73
CA ALA A 45 21.88 7.84 -22.40
C ALA A 45 20.53 7.43 -21.77
N SER A 46 20.41 6.12 -21.50
CA SER A 46 19.80 5.66 -20.26
C SER A 46 20.52 6.36 -19.11
N PHE A 47 20.01 7.51 -18.68
CA PHE A 47 20.22 7.92 -17.30
C PHE A 47 19.39 6.91 -16.49
N PRO A 48 20.00 6.02 -15.69
CA PRO A 48 19.27 5.55 -14.53
C PRO A 48 18.86 6.83 -13.80
N GLU A 49 17.54 7.05 -13.73
CA GLU A 49 16.98 8.00 -12.78
C GLU A 49 17.70 7.74 -11.46
N PRO A 50 18.33 8.76 -10.84
CA PRO A 50 19.06 8.53 -9.62
C PRO A 50 18.05 7.97 -8.62
N ALA A 51 18.18 6.67 -8.31
CA ALA A 51 17.69 6.15 -7.06
C ALA A 51 18.17 7.16 -6.02
N LYS A 52 17.20 7.84 -5.41
CA LYS A 52 17.38 8.88 -4.40
C LYS A 52 18.64 8.54 -3.60
N PRO A 53 19.65 9.42 -3.55
CA PRO A 53 20.93 9.11 -2.91
C PRO A 53 20.63 8.45 -1.58
N ALA A 54 21.23 7.28 -1.33
CA ALA A 54 21.29 6.68 -0.01
C ALA A 54 22.04 7.69 0.88
N GLU A 55 21.29 8.66 1.38
CA GLU A 55 21.74 9.80 2.13
C GLU A 55 22.16 9.24 3.49
N THR A 56 23.48 9.14 3.69
CA THR A 56 24.18 8.86 4.95
C THR A 56 23.24 8.53 6.11
N ALA A 57 22.73 7.29 6.10
CA ALA A 57 21.57 6.92 6.89
C ALA A 57 21.94 6.98 8.38
N LYS A 58 21.26 7.87 9.09
CA LYS A 58 21.18 7.83 10.55
C LYS A 58 20.72 6.42 10.96
N PRO A 59 21.25 5.83 12.04
CA PRO A 59 20.80 4.50 12.46
C PRO A 59 19.29 4.49 12.63
N ASP A 60 18.66 3.42 12.15
CA ASP A 60 17.21 3.28 12.19
C ASP A 60 16.73 3.23 13.64
N SER A 61 15.70 4.01 13.94
CA SER A 61 15.01 3.98 15.22
C SER A 61 14.33 2.61 15.39
N PRO A 62 14.33 2.04 16.60
CA PRO A 62 13.65 0.77 16.84
C PRO A 62 12.15 0.93 16.54
N LEU A 63 11.56 0.01 15.79
CA LEU A 63 10.12 0.01 15.51
C LEU A 63 9.30 -0.07 16.82
N LEU A 64 9.77 -0.92 17.73
CA LEU A 64 9.08 -1.30 18.96
C LEU A 64 9.46 -0.36 20.10
N ASN A 65 8.49 -0.13 21.00
CA ASN A 65 8.58 0.77 22.15
C ASN A 65 8.98 2.21 21.81
N THR A 66 8.74 2.62 20.56
CA THR A 66 9.01 3.98 20.08
C THR A 66 7.72 4.74 19.90
N TYR A 67 7.76 6.03 20.21
CA TYR A 67 6.66 6.95 19.95
C TYR A 67 6.73 7.46 18.51
N TRP A 68 5.82 6.97 17.67
CA TRP A 68 5.73 7.35 16.26
C TRP A 68 4.65 8.40 16.08
N LYS A 69 5.05 9.65 15.82
CA LYS A 69 4.10 10.72 15.53
C LYS A 69 3.69 10.69 14.06
N LEU A 70 2.40 10.69 13.78
CA LEU A 70 1.88 10.73 12.41
C LEU A 70 2.15 12.12 11.81
N THR A 71 2.80 12.14 10.64
CA THR A 71 3.10 13.37 9.90
C THR A 71 2.40 13.41 8.55
N GLU A 72 2.13 12.26 7.95
CA GLU A 72 1.49 12.16 6.64
C GLU A 72 0.52 10.98 6.58
N LEU A 73 -0.62 11.18 5.92
CA LEU A 73 -1.65 10.18 5.71
C LEU A 73 -2.11 10.21 4.25
N GLN A 74 -1.88 9.13 3.50
CA GLN A 74 -2.19 9.01 2.07
C GLN A 74 -1.70 10.20 1.21
N GLY A 75 -0.49 10.71 1.49
CA GLY A 75 0.06 11.88 0.79
C GLY A 75 -0.43 13.24 1.31
N GLU A 76 -1.32 13.27 2.29
CA GLU A 76 -1.80 14.50 2.92
C GLU A 76 -1.05 14.74 4.23
N VAL A 77 -0.45 15.93 4.38
CA VAL A 77 0.25 16.30 5.61
C VAL A 77 -0.77 16.48 6.74
N VAL A 78 -0.62 15.65 7.76
CA VAL A 78 -1.50 15.68 8.93
C VAL A 78 -1.11 16.85 9.80
N SER A 79 -1.98 17.85 9.87
CA SER A 79 -1.81 19.02 10.74
C SER A 79 -2.54 18.79 12.06
N VAL A 80 -1.85 19.01 13.17
CA VAL A 80 -2.45 18.94 14.50
C VAL A 80 -3.03 20.30 14.84
N THR A 81 -4.35 20.37 15.00
CA THR A 81 -5.02 21.59 15.48
C THR A 81 -4.61 21.87 16.92
N GLU A 82 -4.29 23.12 17.25
CA GLU A 82 -4.00 23.53 18.64
C GLU A 82 -5.11 23.09 19.60
N GLY A 83 -4.73 22.45 20.71
CA GLY A 83 -5.67 21.89 21.69
C GLY A 83 -6.18 20.48 21.38
N ARG A 84 -5.76 19.86 20.28
CA ARG A 84 -5.98 18.43 20.00
C ARG A 84 -4.77 17.58 20.41
N ARG A 85 -5.01 16.29 20.58
CA ARG A 85 -3.92 15.33 20.79
C ARG A 85 -3.20 15.11 19.46
N GLU A 86 -1.88 15.02 19.52
CA GLU A 86 -1.07 14.65 18.37
C GLU A 86 -1.39 13.20 17.98
N PRO A 87 -1.69 12.92 16.70
CA PRO A 87 -1.88 11.57 16.23
C PRO A 87 -0.54 10.81 16.33
N HIS A 88 -0.56 9.66 16.98
CA HIS A 88 0.63 8.88 17.28
C HIS A 88 0.34 7.39 17.39
N LEU A 89 1.41 6.61 17.30
CA LEU A 89 1.42 5.16 17.39
C LEU A 89 2.56 4.70 18.28
N VAL A 90 2.31 3.65 19.06
CA VAL A 90 3.31 2.96 19.87
C VAL A 90 3.06 1.46 19.73
N LEU A 91 4.12 0.72 19.39
CA LEU A 91 4.09 -0.73 19.28
C LEU A 91 4.76 -1.33 20.52
N HIS A 92 3.96 -1.91 21.40
CA HIS A 92 4.47 -2.54 22.62
C HIS A 92 4.90 -3.98 22.36
N GLU A 93 6.20 -4.24 22.50
CA GLU A 93 6.79 -5.57 22.30
C GLU A 93 6.25 -6.59 23.32
N GLU A 94 6.22 -6.23 24.61
CA GLU A 94 5.84 -7.15 25.70
C GLU A 94 4.43 -7.71 25.56
N SER A 95 3.51 -6.89 25.04
CA SER A 95 2.09 -7.25 24.88
C SER A 95 1.73 -7.64 23.45
N GLN A 96 2.65 -7.46 22.48
CA GLN A 96 2.38 -7.51 21.04
C GLN A 96 1.13 -6.69 20.65
N ARG A 97 1.00 -5.52 21.27
CA ARG A 97 -0.14 -4.62 21.12
C ARG A 97 0.29 -3.27 20.59
N LEU A 98 -0.54 -2.74 19.73
CA LEU A 98 -0.50 -1.38 19.26
C LEU A 98 -1.36 -0.53 20.18
N ALA A 99 -0.84 0.61 20.58
CA ALA A 99 -1.57 1.67 21.24
C ALA A 99 -1.29 2.99 20.52
N GLY A 100 -2.27 3.88 20.47
CA GLY A 100 -2.08 5.15 19.80
C GLY A 100 -3.30 6.04 19.85
N SER A 101 -3.23 7.14 19.11
CA SER A 101 -4.34 8.04 18.90
C SER A 101 -4.31 8.54 17.47
N ASP A 102 -5.47 8.68 16.85
CA ASP A 102 -5.64 9.33 15.55
C ASP A 102 -5.87 10.86 15.67
N GLY A 103 -5.70 11.40 16.88
CA GLY A 103 -5.91 12.82 17.21
C GLY A 103 -7.35 13.15 17.62
N CYS A 104 -8.31 12.30 17.29
CA CYS A 104 -9.67 12.36 17.83
C CYS A 104 -9.93 11.22 18.82
N ASN A 105 -9.64 9.98 18.42
CA ASN A 105 -9.91 8.76 19.16
C ASN A 105 -8.61 8.10 19.63
N ASN A 106 -8.75 7.22 20.62
CA ASN A 106 -7.67 6.31 21.00
C ASN A 106 -7.82 5.02 20.20
N ILE A 107 -6.71 4.52 19.68
CA ILE A 107 -6.64 3.29 18.91
C ILE A 107 -5.83 2.27 19.71
N MET A 108 -6.32 1.05 19.73
CA MET A 108 -5.69 -0.08 20.37
C MET A 108 -5.86 -1.29 19.45
N GLY A 109 -4.85 -2.14 19.34
CA GLY A 109 -4.99 -3.34 18.54
C GLY A 109 -3.89 -4.35 18.81
N SER A 110 -4.01 -5.52 18.19
CA SER A 110 -2.89 -6.45 18.08
C SER A 110 -2.12 -6.19 16.79
N TYR A 111 -0.82 -6.47 16.79
CA TYR A 111 -0.02 -6.50 15.58
C TYR A 111 0.80 -7.80 15.52
N SER A 112 1.19 -8.19 14.32
CA SER A 112 2.08 -9.31 14.07
C SER A 112 3.24 -8.82 13.22
N LEU A 113 4.44 -8.94 13.78
CA LEU A 113 5.69 -8.59 13.12
C LEU A 113 6.40 -9.88 12.72
N LYS A 114 6.73 -10.03 11.44
CA LYS A 114 7.50 -11.16 10.94
C LYS A 114 8.49 -10.67 9.89
N ASP A 115 9.78 -10.73 10.21
CA ASP A 115 10.85 -10.17 9.39
C ASP A 115 10.59 -8.67 9.11
N ASN A 116 10.23 -8.31 7.86
CA ASN A 116 9.86 -6.95 7.43
C ASN A 116 8.36 -6.77 7.15
N GLN A 117 7.53 -7.74 7.54
CA GLN A 117 6.08 -7.66 7.40
C GLN A 117 5.45 -7.23 8.72
N LEU A 118 4.64 -6.18 8.67
CA LEU A 118 3.86 -5.69 9.79
C LEU A 118 2.39 -5.79 9.41
N ASN A 119 1.66 -6.64 10.10
CA ASN A 119 0.23 -6.83 9.89
C ASN A 119 -0.52 -6.43 11.15
N PHE A 120 -1.52 -5.57 11.00
CA PHE A 120 -2.40 -5.20 12.09
C PHE A 120 -3.57 -6.17 12.15
N GLY A 121 -3.84 -6.68 13.35
CA GLY A 121 -4.92 -7.63 13.60
C GLY A 121 -6.22 -6.91 13.96
N GLN A 122 -6.88 -7.40 15.00
CA GLN A 122 -8.08 -6.73 15.50
C GLN A 122 -7.70 -5.38 16.11
N MET A 123 -8.21 -4.32 15.51
CA MET A 123 -8.10 -2.95 16.00
C MET A 123 -9.45 -2.50 16.57
N ALA A 124 -9.37 -1.81 17.70
CA ALA A 124 -10.46 -1.15 18.37
C ALA A 124 -10.12 0.34 18.49
N SER A 125 -11.09 1.18 18.19
CA SER A 125 -11.00 2.62 18.45
C SER A 125 -12.15 3.07 19.34
N THR A 126 -11.91 4.09 20.15
CA THR A 126 -13.00 4.80 20.83
C THR A 126 -13.85 5.53 19.79
N LYS A 127 -15.15 5.68 20.01
CA LYS A 127 -16.04 6.48 19.14
C LYS A 127 -16.44 7.78 19.84
N MET A 128 -15.51 8.71 19.94
CA MET A 128 -15.79 10.08 20.39
C MET A 128 -16.16 10.94 19.17
N ALA A 129 -17.16 11.79 19.34
CA ALA A 129 -17.54 12.75 18.30
C ALA A 129 -16.59 13.94 18.35
N CYS A 130 -15.73 14.08 17.34
CA CYS A 130 -14.90 15.26 17.17
C CYS A 130 -15.48 16.16 16.08
N PRO A 131 -15.70 17.46 16.35
CA PRO A 131 -16.25 18.40 15.36
C PRO A 131 -15.30 18.67 14.17
N GLU A 132 -14.00 18.42 14.35
CA GLU A 132 -12.97 18.54 13.31
C GLU A 132 -12.04 17.32 13.38
N GLY A 133 -11.51 16.86 12.25
CA GLY A 133 -10.57 15.73 12.18
C GLY A 133 -11.19 14.34 12.27
N GLY A 134 -12.52 14.21 12.30
CA GLY A 134 -13.20 12.91 12.28
C GLY A 134 -12.92 12.11 11.00
N GLU A 135 -12.90 12.77 9.84
CA GLU A 135 -12.58 12.12 8.57
C GLU A 135 -11.14 11.57 8.54
N GLN A 136 -10.18 12.34 9.08
CA GLN A 136 -8.78 11.88 9.21
C GLN A 136 -8.69 10.66 10.12
N ALA A 137 -9.42 10.67 11.25
CA ALA A 137 -9.47 9.54 12.17
C ALA A 137 -10.03 8.27 11.51
N ASP A 138 -11.10 8.40 10.74
CA ASP A 138 -11.70 7.30 9.99
C ASP A 138 -10.77 6.77 8.90
N LYS A 139 -10.10 7.67 8.15
CA LYS A 139 -9.09 7.29 7.15
C LYS A 139 -7.93 6.54 7.80
N PHE A 140 -7.41 7.06 8.92
CA PHE A 140 -6.31 6.44 9.66
C PHE A 140 -6.66 5.02 10.13
N GLY A 141 -7.85 4.81 10.69
CA GLY A 141 -8.28 3.48 11.09
C GLY A 141 -8.41 2.49 9.92
N ARG A 142 -8.82 2.97 8.74
CA ARG A 142 -8.95 2.13 7.53
C ARG A 142 -7.60 1.74 6.96
N ILE A 143 -6.68 2.69 6.77
CA ILE A 143 -5.39 2.39 6.16
C ILE A 143 -4.58 1.38 6.96
N LEU A 144 -4.70 1.37 8.29
CA LEU A 144 -4.02 0.41 9.14
C LEU A 144 -4.46 -1.03 8.86
N GLN A 145 -5.66 -1.25 8.29
CA GLN A 145 -6.10 -2.58 7.88
C GLN A 145 -5.45 -3.06 6.57
N ASP A 146 -4.96 -2.11 5.76
CA ASP A 146 -4.34 -2.38 4.45
C ASP A 146 -2.80 -2.46 4.51
N VAL A 147 -2.21 -2.12 5.67
CA VAL A 147 -0.76 -2.19 5.87
C VAL A 147 -0.30 -3.65 5.90
N THR A 148 0.75 -3.94 5.14
CA THR A 148 1.39 -5.27 5.11
C THR A 148 2.89 -5.20 5.35
N HIS A 149 3.50 -4.08 4.99
CA HIS A 149 4.93 -3.85 5.08
C HIS A 149 5.21 -2.48 5.68
N PHE A 150 6.39 -2.36 6.29
CA PHE A 150 6.87 -1.11 6.85
C PHE A 150 8.31 -0.87 6.40
N ASN A 151 8.69 0.40 6.35
CA ASN A 151 10.06 0.80 6.05
C ASN A 151 10.50 1.86 7.06
N ILE A 152 11.70 1.72 7.61
CA ILE A 152 12.26 2.69 8.56
C ILE A 152 13.51 3.27 7.91
N HIS A 153 13.58 4.60 7.90
CA HIS A 153 14.74 5.35 7.45
C HIS A 153 15.12 6.35 8.53
N GLY A 154 16.12 6.00 9.36
CA GLY A 154 16.55 6.82 10.49
C GLY A 154 15.40 7.05 11.49
N ASP A 155 14.83 8.25 11.50
CA ASP A 155 13.73 8.63 12.39
C ASP A 155 12.35 8.58 11.71
N THR A 156 12.25 8.10 10.46
CA THR A 156 10.99 8.07 9.71
C THR A 156 10.49 6.63 9.53
N LEU A 157 9.24 6.37 9.90
CA LEU A 157 8.55 5.11 9.66
C LEU A 157 7.50 5.32 8.57
N GLU A 158 7.60 4.54 7.50
CA GLU A 158 6.64 4.51 6.40
C GLU A 158 5.84 3.20 6.46
N LEU A 159 4.52 3.30 6.44
CA LEU A 159 3.63 2.15 6.32
C LEU A 159 3.15 2.02 4.88
N ARG A 160 3.24 0.81 4.33
CA ARG A 160 2.93 0.54 2.93
C ARG A 160 1.92 -0.59 2.77
N ASN A 161 1.13 -0.47 1.71
CA ASN A 161 0.20 -1.50 1.28
C ASN A 161 0.95 -2.62 0.50
N PRO A 162 0.29 -3.73 0.12
CA PRO A 162 0.96 -4.79 -0.64
C PRO A 162 1.31 -4.39 -2.09
N ALA A 163 0.80 -3.25 -2.58
CA ALA A 163 1.17 -2.64 -3.86
C ALA A 163 2.33 -1.63 -3.75
N ASP A 164 2.97 -1.55 -2.58
CA ASP A 164 4.08 -0.64 -2.25
C ASP A 164 3.71 0.87 -2.23
N GLU A 165 2.42 1.18 -2.10
CA GLU A 165 1.91 2.54 -1.95
C GLU A 165 2.08 3.02 -0.51
N LEU A 166 2.53 4.27 -0.33
CA LEU A 166 2.66 4.91 0.97
C LEU A 166 1.28 5.24 1.54
N LEU A 167 0.91 4.54 2.62
CA LEU A 167 -0.36 4.76 3.31
C LEU A 167 -0.23 5.82 4.40
N ALA A 168 0.86 5.80 5.16
CA ALA A 168 1.14 6.78 6.20
C ALA A 168 2.64 6.89 6.47
N ALA A 169 3.07 8.09 6.85
CA ALA A 169 4.42 8.36 7.32
C ALA A 169 4.37 8.89 8.76
N PHE A 170 5.33 8.43 9.55
CA PHE A 170 5.49 8.79 10.94
C PHE A 170 6.92 9.21 11.22
N THR A 171 7.11 10.01 12.26
CA THR A 171 8.42 10.40 12.76
C THR A 171 8.60 9.91 14.19
N ALA A 172 9.73 9.26 14.46
CA ALA A 172 10.15 8.84 15.78
C ALA A 172 10.38 10.06 16.66
N VAL A 173 9.65 10.13 17.77
CA VAL A 173 9.94 11.05 18.85
C VAL A 173 10.77 10.27 19.86
N ALA A 174 12.08 10.34 19.73
CA ALA A 174 12.99 9.76 20.71
C ALA A 174 12.80 10.48 22.04
N LEU A 175 12.25 9.78 23.04
CA LEU A 175 12.30 10.21 24.44
C LEU A 175 13.73 9.95 24.92
N HIS A 176 14.58 10.96 24.80
CA HIS A 176 15.92 10.98 25.41
C HIS A 176 15.84 11.27 26.91
#